data_AF-A0A7Y4CAV1-F1
#
_entry.id   AF-A0A7Y4CAV1-F1
#
_cell.length_a   1.000
_cell.length_b   1.000
_cell.length_c   1.000
_cell.angle_alpha   90.00
_cell.angle_beta   90.00
_cell.angle_gamma   90.00
#
_symmetry.space_group_name_H-M   'P 1'
#
loop_
_entity.id
_entity.type
_entity.pdbx_description
1 polymer ?
#
loop_
_entity_poly.entity_id
_entity_poly.type
_entity_poly.pdbx_seq_one_letter_code
_entity_poly.pdbx_strand_id
1 'polypeptide(L)'
;MFFIWRGVGWLVPLITFGSFLMMELIGNAYHEDAYDEMVVFKAIATVMSTLLIALLGYRVNIKQVPSDESSSQMIMNEKKSIKRVFTGRKSTFMFIPVQYWAVIIAVFSIWGYNDYLTENELTKTYLKKPKIGDIYIVDLDKLFESYNDKISFSAWRFNDISDNNLEFIISDYAYKNQYHVEKALREGGVIPMNAEKDDMRSISFDALEELFDEHSIVRVIRDTDNI
;
A
#
# COMPACT_ATOMS: atom_id res chain seq x y z
N MET A 1 -20.98 4.65 -12.17
CA MET A 1 -20.66 3.65 -11.12
C MET A 1 -19.97 4.35 -9.93
N PHE A 2 -20.64 5.32 -9.30
CA PHE A 2 -20.20 6.02 -8.08
C PHE A 2 -21.42 6.34 -7.19
N PHE A 3 -22.33 5.37 -7.06
CA PHE A 3 -23.58 5.57 -6.28
C PHE A 3 -23.34 5.68 -4.77
N ILE A 4 -22.14 5.32 -4.29
CA ILE A 4 -21.74 5.37 -2.88
C ILE A 4 -21.48 6.82 -2.41
N TRP A 5 -21.27 7.77 -3.33
CA TRP A 5 -20.73 9.10 -3.01
C TRP A 5 -21.67 10.26 -3.38
N ARG A 6 -22.97 10.17 -3.05
CA ARG A 6 -23.84 11.35 -3.16
C ARG A 6 -23.51 12.37 -2.08
N GLY A 7 -23.51 13.68 -2.41
CA GLY A 7 -23.33 14.75 -1.42
C GLY A 7 -21.87 14.99 -1.04
N VAL A 8 -21.55 15.03 0.26
CA VAL A 8 -20.23 15.43 0.79
C VAL A 8 -19.22 14.26 0.82
N GLY A 9 -19.66 13.04 0.54
CA GLY A 9 -18.82 11.86 0.67
C GLY A 9 -17.53 11.93 -0.15
N TRP A 10 -17.55 12.44 -1.38
CA TRP A 10 -16.37 12.52 -2.26
C TRP A 10 -15.19 13.30 -1.65
N LEU A 11 -15.43 14.10 -0.60
CA LEU A 11 -14.35 14.76 0.15
C LEU A 11 -13.48 13.78 0.94
N VAL A 12 -13.96 12.58 1.29
CA VAL A 12 -13.17 11.58 2.03
C VAL A 12 -11.91 11.16 1.25
N PRO A 13 -11.99 10.66 0.00
CA PRO A 13 -10.80 10.34 -0.77
C PRO A 13 -9.96 11.58 -1.04
N LEU A 14 -10.57 12.74 -1.31
CA LEU A 14 -9.85 14.00 -1.53
C LEU A 14 -8.99 14.39 -0.31
N ILE A 15 -9.55 14.32 0.90
CA ILE A 15 -8.83 14.61 2.14
C ILE A 15 -7.73 13.58 2.36
N THR A 16 -8.03 12.30 2.13
CA THR A 16 -7.05 11.22 2.31
C THR A 16 -5.86 11.42 1.38
N PHE A 17 -6.07 11.48 0.07
CA PHE A 17 -4.99 11.71 -0.90
C PHE A 17 -4.28 13.05 -0.68
N GLY A 18 -5.03 14.11 -0.36
CA GLY A 18 -4.46 15.42 -0.07
C GLY A 18 -3.53 15.41 1.14
N SER A 19 -3.88 14.71 2.23
CA SER A 19 -3.01 14.58 3.39
C SER A 19 -1.73 13.79 3.09
N PHE A 20 -1.81 12.75 2.25
CA PHE A 20 -0.65 11.95 1.85
C PHE A 20 0.29 12.77 0.95
N LEU A 21 -0.24 13.40 -0.10
CA LEU A 21 0.54 14.29 -0.99
C LEU A 21 1.17 15.46 -0.22
N MET A 22 0.45 16.06 0.72
CA MET A 22 1.00 17.14 1.53
C MET A 22 2.17 16.66 2.38
N MET A 23 2.11 15.46 2.95
CA MET A 23 3.22 14.90 3.71
C MET A 23 4.38 14.43 2.85
N GLU A 24 4.11 13.95 1.63
CA GLU A 24 5.15 13.64 0.65
C GLU A 24 5.94 14.90 0.28
N LEU A 25 5.25 16.01 -0.02
CA LEU A 25 5.89 17.30 -0.31
C LEU A 25 6.70 17.83 0.88
N ILE A 26 6.19 17.67 2.11
CA ILE A 26 6.91 18.07 3.32
C ILE A 26 8.15 17.19 3.52
N GLY A 27 8.02 15.87 3.40
CA GLY A 27 9.13 14.93 3.53
C GLY A 27 10.25 15.23 2.52
N ASN A 28 9.88 15.34 1.25
CA ASN A 28 10.81 15.60 0.15
C ASN A 28 11.49 16.98 0.25
N ALA A 29 10.87 17.94 0.96
CA ALA A 29 11.50 19.22 1.25
C ALA A 29 12.61 19.12 2.32
N TYR A 30 12.59 18.09 3.18
CA TYR A 30 13.64 17.85 4.17
C TYR A 30 14.79 16.99 3.62
N HIS A 31 14.46 15.92 2.90
CA HIS A 31 15.42 15.00 2.29
C HIS A 31 14.77 14.30 1.10
N GLU A 32 15.53 14.02 0.04
CA GLU A 32 15.04 13.28 -1.12
C GLU A 32 14.54 11.90 -0.64
N ASP A 33 13.37 11.48 -1.11
CA ASP A 33 12.71 10.22 -0.73
C ASP A 33 12.40 10.01 0.77
N ALA A 34 12.49 11.05 1.61
CA ALA A 34 12.24 10.94 3.05
C ALA A 34 10.85 10.38 3.39
N TYR A 35 9.86 10.65 2.53
CA TYR A 35 8.51 10.12 2.70
C TYR A 35 8.46 8.59 2.58
N ASP A 36 9.28 8.02 1.70
CA ASP A 36 9.30 6.59 1.47
C ASP A 36 10.08 5.85 2.55
N GLU A 37 11.20 6.41 2.99
CA GLU A 37 12.05 5.85 4.04
C GLU A 37 11.45 5.99 5.44
N MET A 38 10.90 7.18 5.77
CA MET A 38 10.46 7.46 7.13
C MET A 38 8.97 7.19 7.32
N VAL A 39 8.68 6.05 7.96
CA VAL A 39 7.33 5.63 8.39
C VAL A 39 6.56 6.74 9.14
N VAL A 40 7.27 7.63 9.84
CA VAL A 40 6.66 8.72 10.61
C VAL A 40 5.82 9.64 9.73
N PHE A 41 6.21 9.95 8.50
CA PHE A 41 5.43 10.83 7.61
C PHE A 41 4.13 10.17 7.19
N LYS A 42 4.17 8.87 6.85
CA LYS A 42 2.98 8.05 6.51
C LYS A 42 2.02 7.97 7.71
N ALA A 43 2.55 7.81 8.93
CA ALA A 43 1.76 7.79 10.16
C ALA A 43 1.08 9.15 10.43
N ILE A 44 1.80 10.27 10.32
CA ILE A 44 1.21 11.59 10.53
C ILE A 44 0.17 11.90 9.43
N ALA A 45 0.41 11.54 8.17
CA ALA A 45 -0.57 11.68 7.08
C ALA A 45 -1.88 10.93 7.39
N THR A 46 -1.77 9.71 7.94
CA THR A 46 -2.90 8.90 8.37
C THR A 46 -3.67 9.56 9.53
N VAL A 47 -2.96 10.05 10.55
CA VAL A 47 -3.59 10.74 11.69
C VAL A 47 -4.29 12.02 11.22
N MET A 48 -3.63 12.81 10.37
CA MET A 48 -4.17 14.06 9.83
C MET A 48 -5.43 13.82 8.99
N SER A 49 -5.40 12.85 8.07
CA SER A 49 -6.56 12.50 7.25
C SER A 49 -7.73 12.02 8.12
N THR A 50 -7.45 11.15 9.10
CA THR A 50 -8.45 10.65 10.07
C THR A 50 -9.11 11.79 10.84
N LEU A 51 -8.33 12.73 11.36
CA LEU A 51 -8.82 13.90 12.10
C LEU A 51 -9.68 14.81 11.22
N LEU A 52 -9.23 15.12 9.99
CA LEU A 52 -9.98 15.97 9.06
C LEU A 52 -11.31 15.33 8.64
N ILE A 53 -11.33 14.02 8.39
CA ILE A 53 -12.55 13.27 8.06
C ILE A 53 -13.50 13.23 9.26
N ALA A 54 -12.99 13.03 10.48
CA ALA A 54 -13.79 13.07 11.70
C ALA A 54 -14.43 14.45 11.91
N LEU A 55 -13.66 15.53 11.76
CA LEU A 55 -14.16 16.91 11.86
C LEU A 55 -15.20 17.22 10.78
N LEU A 56 -14.96 16.78 9.54
CA LEU A 56 -15.92 16.93 8.45
C LEU A 56 -17.22 16.18 8.76
N GLY A 57 -17.12 14.93 9.21
CA GLY A 57 -18.25 14.10 9.61
C GLY A 57 -19.06 14.77 10.73
N TYR A 58 -18.39 15.26 11.77
CA TYR A 58 -19.01 15.99 12.87
C TYR A 58 -19.78 17.23 12.39
N ARG A 59 -19.17 18.07 11.54
CA ARG A 59 -19.83 19.27 11.00
C ARG A 59 -21.03 18.96 10.10
N VAL A 60 -20.93 17.91 9.28
CA VAL A 60 -22.03 17.50 8.40
C VAL A 60 -23.19 16.93 9.22
N ASN A 61 -22.89 16.18 10.29
CA ASN A 61 -23.89 15.53 11.13
C ASN A 61 -24.65 16.53 12.02
N ILE A 62 -23.98 17.55 12.59
CA ILE A 62 -24.65 18.60 13.39
C ILE A 62 -25.77 19.29 12.60
N LYS A 63 -25.59 19.50 11.29
CA LYS A 63 -26.60 20.16 10.45
C LYS A 63 -27.80 19.27 10.11
N GLN A 64 -27.74 17.97 10.39
CA GLN A 64 -28.79 17.02 10.05
C GLN A 64 -29.68 16.63 11.22
N VAL A 65 -29.33 17.03 12.45
CA VAL A 65 -30.26 16.94 13.59
C VAL A 65 -31.41 17.92 13.28
N PRO A 66 -32.62 17.42 12.95
CA PRO A 66 -33.75 18.31 12.79
C PRO A 66 -33.96 18.96 14.16
N SER A 67 -33.84 20.28 14.25
CA SER A 67 -34.35 20.98 15.43
C SER A 67 -35.82 20.59 15.56
N ASP A 68 -36.14 19.83 16.60
CA ASP A 68 -37.37 19.06 16.75
C ASP A 68 -38.61 19.94 17.06
N GLU A 69 -38.62 21.16 16.52
CA GLU A 69 -39.69 22.13 16.72
C GLU A 69 -40.72 22.14 15.58
N SER A 70 -40.47 21.41 14.47
CA SER A 70 -41.41 21.33 13.33
C SER A 70 -42.00 19.94 13.04
N SER A 71 -41.61 18.89 13.78
CA SER A 71 -42.18 17.54 13.62
C SER A 71 -43.38 17.27 14.54
N SER A 72 -43.70 18.18 15.47
CA SER A 72 -44.88 18.10 16.34
C SER A 72 -46.08 18.93 15.87
N GLN A 73 -46.06 19.49 14.65
CA GLN A 73 -47.29 19.96 14.02
C GLN A 73 -47.82 18.90 13.05
N MET A 74 -48.55 17.94 13.61
CA MET A 74 -49.59 17.23 12.86
C MET A 74 -50.61 18.28 12.40
N ILE A 75 -50.37 18.89 11.24
CA ILE A 75 -51.39 19.68 10.56
C ILE A 75 -52.43 18.69 10.04
N MET A 76 -53.50 18.52 10.80
CA MET A 76 -54.73 17.88 10.39
C MET A 76 -55.44 18.81 9.38
N ASN A 77 -54.93 18.86 8.14
CA ASN A 77 -55.59 19.57 7.05
C ASN A 77 -56.40 18.57 6.20
N GLU A 78 -57.71 18.62 6.40
CA GLU A 78 -58.73 17.74 5.82
C GLU A 78 -58.94 17.92 4.30
N LYS A 79 -58.29 18.88 3.62
CA LYS A 79 -58.55 19.12 2.19
C LYS A 79 -57.30 19.50 1.39
N LYS A 80 -57.15 18.75 0.29
CA LYS A 80 -56.44 19.02 -0.96
C LYS A 80 -54.95 18.63 -1.08
N SER A 81 -54.77 17.82 -2.13
CA SER A 81 -53.55 17.44 -2.83
C SER A 81 -52.53 16.66 -1.99
N ILE A 82 -52.53 15.35 -2.21
CA ILE A 82 -51.42 14.46 -1.88
C ILE A 82 -50.23 14.91 -2.74
N LYS A 83 -49.54 15.98 -2.32
CA LYS A 83 -48.17 16.20 -2.74
C LYS A 83 -47.43 15.04 -2.09
N ARG A 84 -47.12 14.02 -2.89
CA ARG A 84 -46.19 12.97 -2.49
C ARG A 84 -44.90 13.69 -2.14
N VAL A 85 -44.74 14.03 -0.87
CA VAL A 85 -43.44 14.29 -0.28
C VAL A 85 -42.75 12.95 -0.48
N PHE A 86 -41.94 12.86 -1.54
CA PHE A 86 -40.95 11.82 -1.64
C PHE A 86 -40.05 12.03 -0.41
N THR A 87 -40.46 11.46 0.73
CA THR A 87 -39.54 10.93 1.72
C THR A 87 -38.81 9.82 0.99
N GLY A 88 -37.91 10.24 0.09
CA GLY A 88 -37.07 9.38 -0.71
C GLY A 88 -36.39 8.49 0.31
N ARG A 89 -36.83 7.24 0.34
CA ARG A 89 -36.33 6.16 1.17
C ARG A 89 -34.83 6.18 0.97
N LYS A 90 -34.11 6.85 1.87
CA LYS A 90 -32.66 6.95 1.83
C LYS A 90 -32.21 5.52 2.01
N SER A 91 -31.86 4.84 0.92
CA SER A 91 -31.41 3.45 0.94
C SER A 91 -30.26 3.37 1.92
N THR A 92 -30.56 2.90 3.13
CA THR A 92 -29.71 2.99 4.32
C THR A 92 -28.52 2.05 4.21
N PHE A 93 -28.55 1.15 3.22
CA PHE A 93 -27.56 0.10 3.01
C PHE A 93 -26.24 0.55 2.35
N MET A 94 -26.11 1.79 1.87
CA MET A 94 -24.85 2.26 1.24
C MET A 94 -24.41 3.66 1.69
N PHE A 95 -24.80 4.09 2.89
CA PHE A 95 -24.40 5.40 3.39
C PHE A 95 -23.74 5.28 4.76
N ILE A 96 -22.51 4.76 4.78
CA ILE A 96 -21.65 4.81 5.95
C ILE A 96 -21.42 6.30 6.27
N PRO A 97 -21.87 6.80 7.44
CA PRO A 97 -21.66 8.20 7.78
C PRO A 97 -20.16 8.56 7.72
N VAL A 98 -19.84 9.76 7.24
CA VAL A 98 -18.46 10.23 7.00
C VAL A 98 -17.54 10.01 8.20
N GLN A 99 -18.06 10.15 9.42
CA GLN A 99 -17.31 9.88 10.66
C GLN A 99 -16.76 8.45 10.80
N TYR A 100 -17.44 7.43 10.26
CA TYR A 100 -16.95 6.05 10.32
C TYR A 100 -15.83 5.76 9.32
N TRP A 101 -15.72 6.54 8.25
CA TRP A 101 -14.60 6.42 7.32
C TRP A 101 -13.26 6.74 7.97
N ALA A 102 -13.25 7.64 8.97
CA ALA A 102 -12.05 7.91 9.77
C ALA A 102 -11.55 6.62 10.46
N VAL A 103 -12.46 5.86 11.07
CA VAL A 103 -12.12 4.58 11.73
C VAL A 103 -11.68 3.53 10.71
N ILE A 104 -12.40 3.41 9.60
CA ILE A 104 -12.09 2.45 8.53
C ILE A 104 -10.68 2.69 7.97
N ILE A 105 -10.35 3.94 7.63
CA ILE A 105 -9.03 4.31 7.11
C ILE A 105 -7.95 4.00 8.13
N ALA A 106 -8.13 4.38 9.40
CA ALA A 106 -7.15 4.09 10.45
C ALA A 106 -6.89 2.57 10.59
N VAL A 107 -7.95 1.75 10.58
CA VAL A 107 -7.82 0.29 10.65
C VAL A 107 -7.06 -0.27 9.45
N PHE A 108 -7.41 0.15 8.23
CA PHE A 108 -6.71 -0.31 7.02
C PHE A 108 -5.24 0.12 6.99
N SER A 109 -4.93 1.34 7.44
CA SER A 109 -3.55 1.83 7.54
C SER A 109 -2.72 1.03 8.55
N ILE A 110 -3.28 0.73 9.74
CA ILE A 110 -2.60 -0.11 10.74
C ILE A 110 -2.39 -1.52 10.20
N TRP A 111 -3.42 -2.10 9.56
CA TRP A 111 -3.33 -3.43 8.99
C TRP A 111 -2.25 -3.51 7.91
N GLY A 112 -2.27 -2.60 6.93
CA GLY A 112 -1.24 -2.57 5.88
C GLY A 112 0.17 -2.32 6.42
N TYR A 113 0.31 -1.54 7.49
CA TYR A 113 1.60 -1.33 8.14
C TYR A 113 2.12 -2.59 8.86
N ASN A 114 1.24 -3.31 9.56
CA ASN A 114 1.61 -4.57 10.21
C ASN A 114 2.00 -5.65 9.20
N ASP A 115 1.28 -5.73 8.08
CA ASP A 115 1.62 -6.65 7.00
C ASP A 115 3.02 -6.32 6.44
N TYR A 116 3.30 -5.04 6.17
CA TYR A 116 4.62 -4.57 5.74
C TYR A 116 5.75 -4.93 6.73
N LEU A 117 5.54 -4.71 8.03
CA LEU A 117 6.52 -5.08 9.06
C LEU A 117 6.78 -6.58 9.09
N THR A 118 5.72 -7.38 8.98
CA THR A 118 5.82 -8.84 8.98
C THR A 118 6.64 -9.32 7.79
N GLU A 119 6.36 -8.81 6.58
CA GLU A 119 7.13 -9.16 5.37
C GLU A 119 8.61 -8.74 5.48
N ASN A 120 8.88 -7.58 6.07
CA ASN A 120 10.23 -7.08 6.29
C ASN A 120 11.02 -7.97 7.29
N GLU A 121 10.38 -8.35 8.40
CA GLU A 121 10.99 -9.26 9.38
C GLU A 121 11.26 -10.66 8.80
N LEU A 122 10.35 -11.19 7.97
CA LEU A 122 10.55 -12.45 7.26
C LEU A 122 11.74 -12.35 6.30
N THR A 123 11.81 -11.27 5.53
CA THR A 123 12.92 -11.00 4.61
C THR A 123 14.26 -10.96 5.34
N LYS A 124 14.35 -10.21 6.45
CA LYS A 124 15.53 -10.19 7.34
C LYS A 124 15.89 -11.58 7.89
N THR A 125 14.88 -12.38 8.22
CA THR A 125 15.09 -13.74 8.71
C THR A 125 15.67 -14.64 7.61
N TYR A 126 15.25 -14.46 6.36
CA TYR A 126 15.74 -15.25 5.22
C TYR A 126 17.14 -14.83 4.80
N LEU A 127 17.45 -13.53 4.85
CA LEU A 127 18.80 -13.02 4.61
C LEU A 127 19.83 -13.60 5.60
N LYS A 128 19.47 -13.70 6.89
CA LYS A 128 20.35 -14.27 7.92
C LYS A 128 20.59 -15.77 7.77
N LYS A 129 19.70 -16.48 7.07
CA LYS A 129 19.75 -17.94 6.89
C LYS A 129 19.28 -18.28 5.47
N PRO A 130 20.08 -17.96 4.45
CA PRO A 130 19.69 -18.22 3.06
C PRO A 130 19.61 -19.72 2.82
N LYS A 131 18.68 -20.13 1.96
CA LYS A 131 18.48 -21.52 1.56
C LYS A 131 18.44 -21.61 0.04
N ILE A 132 19.10 -22.63 -0.51
CA ILE A 132 19.09 -22.89 -1.95
C ILE A 132 17.65 -22.87 -2.47
N GLY A 133 17.42 -22.10 -3.53
CA GLY A 133 16.11 -21.86 -4.12
C GLY A 133 15.42 -20.57 -3.67
N ASP A 134 15.92 -19.88 -2.62
CA ASP A 134 15.43 -18.56 -2.24
C ASP A 134 15.54 -17.58 -3.41
N ILE A 135 14.49 -16.77 -3.62
CA ILE A 135 14.38 -15.81 -4.71
C ILE A 135 14.39 -14.40 -4.12
N TYR A 136 15.32 -13.60 -4.60
CA TYR A 136 15.57 -12.24 -4.17
C TYR A 136 15.02 -11.31 -5.23
N ILE A 137 14.07 -10.45 -4.86
CA ILE A 137 13.61 -9.38 -5.74
C ILE A 137 14.52 -8.18 -5.50
N VAL A 138 15.22 -7.78 -6.56
CA VAL A 138 16.27 -6.76 -6.51
C VAL A 138 15.84 -5.56 -7.35
N ASP A 139 15.98 -4.37 -6.78
CA ASP A 139 15.82 -3.08 -7.46
C ASP A 139 17.14 -2.72 -8.18
N LEU A 140 17.10 -2.78 -9.51
CA LEU A 140 18.23 -2.50 -10.39
C LEU A 140 18.58 -1.02 -10.44
N ASP A 141 17.62 -0.12 -10.19
CA ASP A 141 17.88 1.32 -10.24
C ASP A 141 18.72 1.76 -9.03
N LYS A 142 18.49 1.12 -7.88
CA LYS A 142 19.32 1.31 -6.67
C LYS A 142 20.69 0.65 -6.80
N LEU A 143 20.76 -0.50 -7.46
CA LEU A 143 22.02 -1.26 -7.61
C LEU A 143 22.93 -0.66 -8.70
N PHE A 144 22.35 -0.01 -9.71
CA PHE A 144 23.09 0.61 -10.80
C PHE A 144 22.59 2.04 -11.04
N GLU A 145 23.35 3.05 -10.61
CA GLU A 145 23.01 4.50 -10.72
C GLU A 145 22.69 4.98 -12.15
N SER A 146 22.90 4.16 -13.18
CA SER A 146 22.68 4.49 -14.59
C SER A 146 21.71 3.55 -15.31
N TYR A 147 20.98 2.72 -14.57
CA TYR A 147 19.99 1.84 -15.17
C TYR A 147 18.80 2.65 -15.72
N ASN A 148 18.21 2.16 -16.81
CA ASN A 148 17.20 2.88 -17.57
C ASN A 148 15.86 2.87 -16.81
N ASP A 149 15.28 4.05 -16.52
CA ASP A 149 14.03 4.34 -15.77
C ASP A 149 12.78 3.50 -16.15
N LYS A 150 12.86 2.66 -17.18
CA LYS A 150 11.76 1.81 -17.66
C LYS A 150 11.74 0.43 -17.04
N ILE A 151 12.84 -0.04 -16.45
CA ILE A 151 12.98 -1.41 -15.97
C ILE A 151 13.75 -1.41 -14.65
N SER A 152 13.03 -1.50 -13.54
CA SER A 152 13.63 -1.26 -12.22
C SER A 152 13.84 -2.53 -11.40
N PHE A 153 13.26 -3.69 -11.76
CA PHE A 153 13.29 -4.87 -10.88
C PHE A 153 13.73 -6.16 -11.59
N SER A 154 14.53 -6.98 -10.92
CA SER A 154 14.91 -8.34 -11.36
C SER A 154 14.72 -9.36 -10.23
N ALA A 155 14.63 -10.64 -10.60
CA ALA A 155 14.57 -11.75 -9.65
C ALA A 155 15.86 -12.56 -9.71
N TRP A 156 16.53 -12.73 -8.58
CA TRP A 156 17.77 -13.51 -8.47
C TRP A 156 17.49 -14.75 -7.62
N ARG A 157 17.79 -15.94 -8.13
CA ARG A 157 17.65 -17.18 -7.36
C ARG A 157 18.99 -17.56 -6.78
N PHE A 158 19.01 -17.76 -5.48
CA PHE A 158 20.16 -18.30 -4.79
C PHE A 158 20.33 -19.79 -5.10
N ASN A 159 21.52 -20.18 -5.55
CA ASN A 159 21.81 -21.50 -6.10
C ASN A 159 22.75 -22.32 -5.22
N ASP A 160 23.91 -21.78 -4.82
CA ASP A 160 24.90 -22.53 -4.04
C ASP A 160 25.77 -21.63 -3.15
N ILE A 161 26.41 -22.22 -2.13
CA ILE A 161 27.38 -21.55 -1.25
C ILE A 161 28.77 -22.07 -1.60
N SER A 162 29.63 -21.19 -2.11
CA SER A 162 31.01 -21.50 -2.46
C SER A 162 31.96 -20.54 -1.74
N ASP A 163 32.86 -21.08 -0.92
CA ASP A 163 33.91 -20.31 -0.23
C ASP A 163 33.40 -19.04 0.50
N ASN A 164 32.29 -19.17 1.24
CA ASN A 164 31.63 -18.07 1.97
C ASN A 164 30.96 -16.99 1.07
N ASN A 165 30.87 -17.25 -0.24
CA ASN A 165 30.10 -16.45 -1.17
C ASN A 165 28.82 -17.21 -1.56
N LEU A 166 27.77 -16.44 -1.80
CA LEU A 166 26.49 -16.90 -2.28
C LEU A 166 26.48 -16.75 -3.80
N GLU A 167 26.19 -17.83 -4.51
CA GLU A 167 26.07 -17.83 -5.96
C GLU A 167 24.60 -17.67 -6.36
N PHE A 168 24.33 -16.66 -7.18
CA PHE A 168 23.00 -16.32 -7.66
C PHE A 168 22.88 -16.54 -9.17
N ILE A 169 21.73 -17.09 -9.58
CA ILE A 169 21.26 -17.12 -10.96
C ILE A 169 20.37 -15.89 -11.15
N ILE A 170 20.78 -14.99 -12.04
CA ILE A 170 20.02 -13.78 -12.37
C ILE A 170 18.98 -14.11 -13.43
N SER A 171 17.75 -13.63 -13.25
CA SER A 171 16.70 -13.70 -14.28
C SER A 171 17.09 -12.90 -15.53
N ASP A 172 16.91 -13.50 -16.72
CA ASP A 172 17.01 -12.82 -18.01
C ASP A 172 15.96 -11.71 -18.19
N TYR A 173 14.88 -11.78 -17.41
CA TYR A 173 13.81 -10.81 -17.40
C TYR A 173 14.00 -9.80 -16.30
N ALA A 174 13.78 -8.55 -16.67
CA ALA A 174 13.64 -7.46 -15.74
C ALA A 174 12.30 -6.75 -15.99
N TYR A 175 11.73 -6.19 -14.94
CA TYR A 175 10.34 -5.76 -14.86
C TYR A 175 10.27 -4.32 -14.39
N LYS A 176 9.24 -3.61 -14.85
CA LYS A 176 9.01 -2.22 -14.46
C LYS A 176 8.66 -2.07 -12.97
N ASN A 177 7.89 -3.01 -12.42
CA ASN A 177 7.38 -2.93 -11.05
C ASN A 177 7.55 -4.29 -10.35
N GLN A 178 7.76 -4.28 -9.03
CA GLN A 178 7.80 -5.48 -8.16
C GLN A 178 6.60 -6.42 -8.41
N TYR A 179 5.38 -5.87 -8.52
CA TYR A 179 4.17 -6.67 -8.76
C TYR A 179 4.27 -7.58 -9.99
N HIS A 180 4.93 -7.13 -11.06
CA HIS A 180 5.09 -7.94 -12.27
C HIS A 180 6.10 -9.07 -12.09
N VAL A 181 7.16 -8.85 -11.28
CA VAL A 181 8.10 -9.90 -10.87
C VAL A 181 7.34 -10.98 -10.10
N GLU A 182 6.59 -10.59 -9.07
CA GLU A 182 5.83 -11.51 -8.23
C GLU A 182 4.76 -12.28 -9.03
N LYS A 183 4.07 -11.59 -9.94
CA LYS A 183 3.10 -12.23 -10.81
C LYS A 183 3.77 -13.28 -11.70
N ALA A 184 4.90 -12.95 -12.32
CA ALA A 184 5.62 -13.89 -13.18
C ALA A 184 6.17 -15.08 -12.38
N LEU A 185 6.64 -14.86 -11.14
CA LEU A 185 7.05 -15.93 -10.22
C LEU A 185 5.88 -16.88 -9.89
N ARG A 186 4.68 -16.34 -9.60
CA ARG A 186 3.48 -17.15 -9.35
C ARG A 186 3.03 -17.94 -10.58
N GLU A 187 3.25 -17.41 -11.78
CA GLU A 187 2.97 -18.09 -13.04
C GLU A 187 4.08 -19.09 -13.44
N GLY A 188 5.12 -19.24 -12.61
CA GLY A 188 6.24 -20.18 -12.80
C GLY A 188 7.28 -19.74 -13.81
N GLY A 189 7.24 -18.49 -14.27
CA GLY A 189 7.97 -18.03 -15.47
C GLY A 189 8.92 -16.89 -15.20
N VAL A 190 10.07 -17.15 -14.57
CA VAL A 190 11.11 -16.11 -14.46
C VAL A 190 12.54 -16.65 -14.46
N ILE A 191 12.84 -17.74 -13.76
CA ILE A 191 14.22 -18.17 -13.55
C ILE A 191 14.41 -19.59 -14.09
N PRO A 192 15.21 -19.79 -15.16
CA PRO A 192 15.47 -21.12 -15.69
C PRO A 192 16.06 -22.00 -14.59
N MET A 193 15.48 -23.19 -14.40
CA MET A 193 15.98 -24.17 -13.41
C MET A 193 17.41 -24.65 -13.73
N ASN A 194 17.83 -24.53 -14.98
CA ASN A 194 19.11 -25.02 -15.50
C ASN A 194 19.87 -23.86 -16.18
N ALA A 195 20.17 -22.79 -15.45
CA ALA A 195 21.07 -21.76 -15.96
C ALA A 195 22.49 -22.33 -16.15
N GLU A 196 23.18 -21.89 -17.20
CA GLU A 196 24.57 -22.28 -17.41
C GLU A 196 25.46 -21.63 -16.34
N LYS A 197 26.58 -22.27 -16.00
CA LYS A 197 27.51 -21.78 -14.95
C LYS A 197 28.03 -20.36 -15.22
N ASP A 198 28.04 -19.93 -16.48
CA ASP A 198 28.57 -18.62 -16.87
C ASP A 198 27.67 -17.45 -16.45
N ASP A 199 26.41 -17.70 -16.07
CA ASP A 199 25.46 -16.67 -15.60
C ASP A 199 25.45 -16.48 -14.08
N MET A 200 26.30 -17.21 -13.36
CA MET A 200 26.36 -17.13 -11.90
C MET A 200 27.10 -15.88 -11.43
N ARG A 201 26.51 -15.15 -10.49
CA ARG A 201 27.16 -14.04 -9.78
C ARG A 201 27.40 -14.42 -8.33
N SER A 202 28.64 -14.25 -7.86
CA SER A 202 29.02 -14.48 -6.48
C SER A 202 28.92 -13.17 -5.68
N ILE A 203 28.22 -13.20 -4.54
CA ILE A 203 28.08 -12.07 -3.62
C ILE A 203 28.39 -12.57 -2.20
N SER A 204 29.16 -11.82 -1.42
CA SER A 204 29.43 -12.19 -0.02
C SER A 204 28.19 -11.99 0.85
N PHE A 205 28.14 -12.66 2.00
CA PHE A 205 27.06 -12.44 2.98
C PHE A 205 26.96 -10.97 3.42
N ASP A 206 28.09 -10.33 3.69
CA ASP A 206 28.13 -8.93 4.14
C ASP A 206 27.57 -7.99 3.06
N ALA A 207 27.92 -8.22 1.79
CA ALA A 207 27.40 -7.42 0.68
C ALA A 207 25.89 -7.67 0.47
N LEU A 208 25.39 -8.86 0.78
CA LEU A 208 23.95 -9.14 0.72
C LEU A 208 23.17 -8.38 1.81
N GLU A 209 23.73 -8.26 3.02
CA GLU A 209 23.14 -7.46 4.09
C GLU A 209 23.18 -5.96 3.73
N GLU A 210 24.29 -5.48 3.18
CA GLU A 210 24.44 -4.10 2.70
C GLU A 210 23.42 -3.77 1.61
N LEU A 211 23.26 -4.64 0.59
CA LEU A 211 22.24 -4.47 -0.46
C LEU A 211 20.83 -4.40 0.10
N PHE A 212 20.55 -5.08 1.20
CA PHE A 212 19.24 -5.00 1.85
C PHE A 212 19.07 -3.70 2.65
N ASP A 213 20.09 -3.28 3.39
CA ASP A 213 20.07 -2.02 4.14
C ASP A 213 19.98 -0.79 3.20
N GLU A 214 20.55 -0.89 2.00
CA GLU A 214 20.41 0.09 0.91
C GLU A 214 19.08 0.01 0.15
N HIS A 215 18.17 -0.88 0.56
CA HIS A 215 16.89 -1.15 -0.10
C HIS A 215 16.99 -1.65 -1.55
N SER A 216 18.19 -2.08 -1.99
CA SER A 216 18.38 -2.75 -3.29
C SER A 216 17.74 -4.13 -3.30
N ILE A 217 17.70 -4.85 -2.17
CA ILE A 217 16.89 -6.07 -2.02
C ILE A 217 15.56 -5.70 -1.40
N VAL A 218 14.49 -5.78 -2.19
CA VAL A 218 13.14 -5.40 -1.77
C VAL A 218 12.48 -6.49 -0.94
N ARG A 219 12.64 -7.74 -1.37
CA ARG A 219 11.95 -8.89 -0.78
C ARG A 219 12.71 -10.18 -1.05
N VAL A 220 12.71 -11.08 -0.08
CA VAL A 220 13.15 -12.46 -0.26
C VAL A 220 11.95 -13.40 -0.16
N ILE A 221 11.80 -14.24 -1.17
CA ILE A 221 10.76 -15.24 -1.30
C ILE A 221 11.40 -16.61 -1.19
N ARG A 222 10.95 -17.41 -0.23
CA ARG A 222 11.38 -18.80 -0.11
C ARG A 222 10.33 -19.72 -0.73
N ASP A 223 10.78 -20.71 -1.47
CA ASP A 223 9.91 -21.68 -2.17
C ASP A 223 9.04 -22.51 -1.19
N THR A 224 9.41 -22.59 0.10
CA THR A 224 8.55 -23.20 1.13
C THR A 224 7.35 -22.34 1.51
N ASP A 225 7.39 -21.05 1.15
CA ASP A 225 6.39 -20.06 1.55
C ASP A 225 5.48 -19.66 0.38
N ASN A 226 5.69 -20.23 -0.81
CA ASN A 226 4.88 -20.01 -2.01
C ASN A 226 4.61 -21.36 -2.72
N ILE A 227 3.40 -21.67 -3.20
CA ILE A 227 2.22 -20.83 -3.49
C ILE A 227 0.97 -21.45 -2.84
#